data_AF-A0A7C6TNN8-F1
#
_entry.id   AF-A0A7C6TNN8-F1
#
_cell.length_a   1.000
_cell.length_b   1.000
_cell.length_c   1.000
_cell.angle_alpha   90.00
_cell.angle_beta   90.00
_cell.angle_gamma   90.00
#
_symmetry.space_group_name_H-M   'P 1'
#
loop_
_entity.id
_entity.type
_entity.pdbx_description
1 polymer ?
#
loop_
_entity_poly.entity_id
_entity_poly.type
_entity_poly.pdbx_seq_one_letter_code
_entity_poly.pdbx_strand_id
1 'polypeptide(L)'
;MEIIVEKNVKLKEFLENEGYHFPCGGKGLCGKCKIIAKDLEPTSRDKLFFSKSDIEKGYRIACDKTTVEKVSVEPLFEKKVKVSKPQDPGVFIIIDKNIYQIFLTGNGTIIDSHIDKTPKLDKLAIQSALGANTIELYEEYGLAVVDSIMLLGEYEYIKILENEKTDMKGTMPAILFSMPSLDVYIPPFVNDKFNHLLLYTLDLEDNNAIIVDDYLLVKNDTIDVYEIKNGYIEGQIEISKAKEKFGLDNIYTKESLQVDLSKNAFKIYSIFRQRNKYEYQLENAKFHKAD
;
A
#
# COMPACT_ATOMS: atom_id res chain seq x y z
N MET A 1 23.50 23.03 -5.01
CA MET A 1 24.77 22.58 -4.38
C MET A 1 25.71 22.23 -5.50
N GLU A 2 26.88 22.88 -5.57
CA GLU A 2 27.88 22.59 -6.59
C GLU A 2 28.68 21.33 -6.21
N ILE A 3 28.91 20.47 -7.19
CA ILE A 3 29.67 19.23 -7.06
C ILE A 3 30.83 19.28 -8.05
N ILE A 4 32.02 19.00 -7.56
CA ILE A 4 33.23 18.97 -8.37
C ILE A 4 33.38 17.57 -8.97
N VAL A 5 33.44 17.49 -10.30
CA VAL A 5 33.59 16.24 -11.04
C VAL A 5 34.94 16.22 -11.73
N GLU A 6 35.70 15.14 -11.52
CA GLU A 6 37.01 14.97 -12.13
C GLU A 6 36.93 14.73 -13.65
N LYS A 7 38.08 14.81 -14.32
CA LYS A 7 38.22 14.59 -15.76
C LYS A 7 37.87 13.16 -16.18
N ASN A 8 37.34 12.99 -17.41
CA ASN A 8 37.00 11.72 -18.05
C ASN A 8 35.91 10.92 -17.33
N VAL A 9 34.99 11.60 -16.66
CA VAL A 9 33.90 11.00 -15.90
C VAL A 9 32.58 11.18 -16.66
N LYS A 10 31.82 10.10 -16.82
CA LYS A 10 30.43 10.19 -17.32
C LYS A 10 29.54 10.73 -16.22
N LEU A 11 28.86 11.85 -16.49
CA LEU A 11 28.05 12.51 -15.46
C LEU A 11 26.88 11.65 -14.97
N LYS A 12 26.31 10.79 -15.82
CA LYS A 12 25.24 9.87 -15.41
C LYS A 12 25.69 8.97 -14.25
N GLU A 13 26.77 8.22 -14.47
CA GLU A 13 27.28 7.24 -13.51
C GLU A 13 27.73 7.92 -12.21
N PHE A 14 28.41 9.07 -12.33
CA PHE A 14 28.82 9.85 -11.16
C PHE A 14 27.63 10.38 -10.34
N LEU A 15 26.66 11.02 -11.00
CA LEU A 15 25.51 11.59 -10.30
C LEU A 15 24.61 10.49 -9.71
N GLU A 16 24.48 9.33 -10.37
CA GLU A 16 23.81 8.16 -9.79
C GLU A 16 24.49 7.69 -8.49
N ASN A 17 25.83 7.64 -8.46
CA ASN A 17 26.60 7.31 -7.25
C ASN A 17 26.41 8.35 -6.14
N GLU A 18 26.27 9.63 -6.51
CA GLU A 18 25.96 10.73 -5.59
C GLU A 18 24.48 10.75 -5.11
N GLY A 19 23.66 9.80 -5.59
CA GLY A 19 22.28 9.60 -5.18
C GLY A 19 21.24 10.29 -6.06
N TYR A 20 21.61 10.83 -7.22
CA TYR A 20 20.66 11.44 -8.16
C TYR A 20 19.97 10.38 -9.03
N HIS A 21 18.67 10.55 -9.24
CA HIS A 21 17.90 9.65 -10.10
C HIS A 21 17.61 10.29 -11.46
N PHE A 22 17.87 9.55 -12.55
CA PHE A 22 17.61 10.01 -13.91
C PHE A 22 16.20 9.62 -14.36
N PRO A 23 15.25 10.56 -14.54
CA PRO A 23 13.82 10.25 -14.70
C PRO A 23 13.43 9.40 -15.93
N CYS A 24 14.32 9.26 -16.92
CA CYS A 24 14.10 8.39 -18.09
C CYS A 24 15.12 7.25 -18.17
N GLY A 25 15.77 6.91 -17.04
CA GLY A 25 16.90 5.98 -16.99
C GLY A 25 18.17 6.52 -17.68
N GLY A 26 18.26 7.83 -17.91
CA GLY A 26 19.41 8.46 -18.56
C GLY A 26 19.49 8.25 -20.07
N LYS A 27 18.36 7.94 -20.73
CA LYS A 27 18.31 7.68 -22.19
C LYS A 27 18.31 8.94 -23.06
N GLY A 28 18.28 10.14 -22.46
CA GLY A 28 18.27 11.41 -23.20
C GLY A 28 16.93 11.78 -23.84
N LEU A 29 15.82 11.24 -23.34
CA LEU A 29 14.49 11.37 -23.96
C LEU A 29 13.59 12.44 -23.32
N CYS A 30 13.86 12.86 -22.07
CA CYS A 30 12.90 13.64 -21.28
C CYS A 30 13.31 15.08 -20.95
N GLY A 31 14.58 15.45 -21.12
CA GLY A 31 15.08 16.78 -20.74
C GLY A 31 15.15 17.08 -19.24
N LYS A 32 14.80 16.13 -18.36
CA LYS A 32 14.61 16.38 -16.91
C LYS A 32 15.88 16.32 -16.06
N CYS A 33 16.99 15.74 -16.54
CA CYS A 33 18.26 15.70 -15.79
C CYS A 33 19.09 16.97 -16.01
N LYS A 34 18.48 18.11 -15.68
CA LYS A 34 19.03 19.45 -15.92
C LYS A 34 20.14 19.77 -14.93
N ILE A 35 21.26 20.27 -15.43
CA ILE A 35 22.40 20.77 -14.64
C ILE A 35 22.79 22.19 -15.09
N ILE A 36 23.53 22.91 -14.26
CA ILE A 36 24.34 24.06 -14.68
C ILE A 36 25.81 23.64 -14.68
N ALA A 37 26.45 23.75 -15.84
CA ALA A 37 27.88 23.49 -16.04
C ALA A 37 28.35 24.26 -17.28
N LYS A 38 28.86 25.48 -17.09
CA LYS A 38 29.29 26.36 -18.19
C LYS A 38 30.47 25.79 -18.97
N ASP A 39 31.37 25.09 -18.27
CA ASP A 39 32.60 24.52 -18.83
C ASP A 39 32.35 23.25 -19.66
N LEU A 40 31.09 22.78 -19.73
CA LEU A 40 30.71 21.69 -20.62
C LEU A 40 30.16 22.23 -21.94
N GLU A 41 30.64 21.69 -23.05
CA GLU A 41 30.14 22.04 -24.37
C GLU A 41 28.66 21.61 -24.56
N PRO A 42 27.83 22.46 -25.18
CA PRO A 42 26.44 22.12 -25.46
C PRO A 42 26.34 21.07 -26.58
N THR A 43 25.46 20.08 -26.40
CA THR A 43 25.16 19.04 -27.39
C THR A 43 23.89 19.37 -28.17
N SER A 44 23.59 18.56 -29.18
CA SER A 44 22.30 18.61 -29.90
C SER A 44 21.11 18.34 -28.98
N ARG A 45 21.27 17.54 -27.90
CA ARG A 45 20.21 17.33 -26.91
C ARG A 45 19.95 18.57 -26.06
N ASP A 46 20.99 19.33 -25.68
CA ASP A 46 20.76 20.60 -24.98
C ASP A 46 19.92 21.55 -25.82
N LYS A 47 20.22 21.65 -27.12
CA LYS A 47 19.48 22.48 -28.08
C LYS A 47 18.04 22.01 -28.30
N LEU A 48 17.73 20.75 -27.98
CA LEU A 48 16.37 20.22 -28.05
C LEU A 48 15.51 20.67 -26.86
N PHE A 49 16.11 20.83 -25.67
CA PHE A 49 15.38 21.10 -24.43
C PHE A 49 15.56 22.52 -23.88
N PHE A 50 16.58 23.26 -24.31
CA PHE A 50 16.94 24.57 -23.77
C PHE A 50 17.02 25.65 -24.85
N SER A 51 16.66 26.88 -24.48
CA SER A 51 16.82 28.05 -25.35
C SER A 51 18.31 28.41 -25.52
N LYS A 52 18.64 29.24 -26.53
CA LYS A 52 20.00 29.78 -26.68
C LYS A 52 20.47 30.50 -25.41
N SER A 53 19.60 31.32 -24.81
CA SER A 53 19.90 32.04 -23.58
C SER A 53 20.16 31.11 -22.39
N ASP A 54 19.49 29.96 -22.35
CA ASP A 54 19.71 28.96 -21.31
C ASP A 54 21.07 28.26 -21.50
N ILE A 55 21.41 27.93 -22.74
CA ILE A 55 22.71 27.35 -23.08
C ILE A 55 23.84 28.30 -22.70
N GLU A 56 23.71 29.60 -22.96
CA GLU A 56 24.68 30.64 -22.57
C GLU A 56 24.81 30.78 -21.05
N LYS A 57 23.72 30.59 -20.30
CA LYS A 57 23.74 30.56 -18.83
C LYS A 57 24.42 29.31 -18.27
N GLY A 58 24.70 28.31 -19.09
CA GLY A 58 25.38 27.06 -18.70
C GLY A 58 24.45 25.88 -18.47
N TYR A 59 23.17 25.97 -18.84
CA TYR A 59 22.26 24.83 -18.70
C TYR A 59 22.63 23.70 -19.66
N ARG A 60 22.72 22.48 -19.12
CA ARG A 60 23.02 21.25 -19.87
C ARG A 60 22.14 20.09 -19.38
N ILE A 61 21.98 19.09 -20.22
CA ILE A 61 21.42 17.77 -19.90
C ILE A 61 22.57 16.92 -19.36
N ALA A 62 22.41 16.27 -18.21
CA ALA A 62 23.49 15.53 -17.58
C ALA A 62 23.72 14.14 -18.20
N CYS A 63 22.65 13.46 -18.66
CA CYS A 63 22.72 12.06 -19.06
C CYS A 63 23.51 11.79 -20.35
N ASP A 64 23.91 12.84 -21.07
CA ASP A 64 24.67 12.74 -22.32
C ASP A 64 26.08 13.32 -22.24
N LYS A 65 26.57 13.63 -21.04
CA LYS A 65 27.86 14.30 -20.84
C LYS A 65 28.92 13.37 -20.28
N THR A 66 30.13 13.58 -20.79
CA THR A 66 31.38 13.09 -20.22
C THR A 66 32.29 14.30 -20.04
N THR A 67 32.87 14.44 -18.86
CA THR A 67 33.79 15.54 -18.56
C THR A 67 35.11 15.35 -19.32
N VAL A 68 35.59 16.39 -19.99
CA VAL A 68 36.91 16.38 -20.69
C VAL A 68 38.03 16.92 -19.81
N GLU A 69 37.64 17.65 -18.77
CA GLU A 69 38.47 18.23 -17.73
C GLU A 69 37.69 18.27 -16.42
N LYS A 70 38.31 18.78 -15.36
CA LYS A 70 37.65 18.93 -14.06
C LYS A 70 36.62 20.06 -14.15
N VAL A 71 35.37 19.80 -13.76
CA VAL A 71 34.26 20.76 -13.91
C VAL A 71 33.44 20.89 -12.63
N SER A 72 32.91 22.08 -12.38
CA SER A 72 31.85 22.28 -11.38
C SER A 72 30.49 22.02 -12.03
N VAL A 73 29.68 21.17 -11.40
CA VAL A 73 28.35 20.81 -11.85
C VAL A 73 27.36 21.12 -10.74
N GLU A 74 26.31 21.87 -11.07
CA GLU A 74 25.16 22.06 -10.18
C GLU A 74 23.96 21.27 -10.71
N PRO A 75 23.59 20.14 -10.07
CA PRO A 75 22.35 19.44 -10.36
C PRO A 75 21.12 20.25 -9.96
N LEU A 76 20.18 20.39 -10.90
CA LEU A 76 18.88 21.03 -10.70
C LEU A 76 17.73 20.02 -10.72
N PHE A 77 18.05 18.76 -10.40
CA PHE A 77 17.11 17.66 -10.28
C PHE A 77 17.41 16.91 -8.98
N GLU A 78 16.43 16.17 -8.49
CA GLU A 78 16.43 15.70 -7.11
C GLU A 78 17.33 14.46 -6.91
N LYS A 79 17.96 14.41 -5.74
CA LYS A 79 18.49 13.14 -5.22
C LYS A 79 17.31 12.23 -4.93
N LYS A 80 17.43 10.94 -5.26
CA LYS A 80 16.56 9.93 -4.63
C LYS A 80 16.91 9.97 -3.15
N VAL A 81 15.95 10.35 -2.29
CA VAL A 81 16.11 10.14 -0.85
C VAL A 81 16.35 8.64 -0.71
N LYS A 82 17.51 8.24 -0.18
CA LYS A 82 17.79 6.83 0.10
C LYS A 82 16.86 6.42 1.24
N VAL A 83 15.68 5.95 0.89
CA VAL A 83 14.81 5.27 1.83
C VAL A 83 15.51 3.97 2.23
N SER A 84 15.66 3.76 3.53
CA SER A 84 16.24 2.53 4.06
C SER A 84 15.29 1.37 3.80
N LYS A 85 15.84 0.22 3.39
CA LYS A 85 15.05 -1.01 3.30
C LYS A 85 14.36 -1.25 4.65
N PRO A 86 13.02 -1.34 4.68
CA PRO A 86 12.31 -1.53 5.93
C PRO A 86 12.69 -2.86 6.56
N GLN A 87 12.88 -2.84 7.87
CA GLN A 87 12.99 -4.07 8.63
C GLN A 87 11.60 -4.67 8.75
N ASP A 88 11.51 -5.97 8.47
CA ASP A 88 10.28 -6.73 8.62
C ASP A 88 9.10 -6.17 7.81
N PRO A 89 9.20 -6.14 6.47
CA PRO A 89 8.20 -5.52 5.61
C PRO A 89 6.92 -6.35 5.53
N GLY A 90 5.79 -5.68 5.55
CA GLY A 90 4.48 -6.26 5.21
C GLY A 90 3.70 -5.33 4.30
N VAL A 91 2.81 -5.92 3.48
CA VAL A 91 1.87 -5.16 2.67
C VAL A 91 0.45 -5.55 3.01
N PHE A 92 -0.42 -4.56 3.09
CA PHE A 92 -1.84 -4.81 3.04
C PHE A 92 -2.51 -3.88 2.04
N ILE A 93 -3.54 -4.41 1.39
CA ILE A 93 -4.30 -3.74 0.34
C ILE A 93 -5.72 -3.63 0.81
N ILE A 94 -6.29 -2.43 0.77
CA ILE A 94 -7.72 -2.19 0.95
C ILE A 94 -8.30 -1.80 -0.40
N ILE A 95 -9.34 -2.49 -0.87
CA ILE A 95 -10.01 -2.18 -2.14
C ILE A 95 -11.52 -2.12 -1.97
N ASP A 96 -12.11 -1.00 -2.39
CA ASP A 96 -13.55 -0.82 -2.52
C ASP A 96 -13.90 -0.31 -3.92
N LYS A 97 -15.18 -0.06 -4.20
CA LYS A 97 -15.62 0.38 -5.53
C LYS A 97 -15.12 1.75 -5.99
N ASN A 98 -14.65 2.59 -5.09
CA ASN A 98 -14.22 3.97 -5.35
C ASN A 98 -12.70 4.09 -5.37
N ILE A 99 -12.03 3.51 -4.36
CA ILE A 99 -10.59 3.62 -4.16
C ILE A 99 -9.97 2.28 -3.76
N TYR A 100 -8.70 2.13 -4.12
CA TYR A 100 -7.83 1.16 -3.48
C TYR A 100 -6.64 1.86 -2.85
N GLN A 101 -6.16 1.31 -1.75
CA GLN A 101 -4.99 1.79 -1.06
C GLN A 101 -4.08 0.62 -0.71
N ILE A 102 -2.81 0.76 -1.06
CA ILE A 102 -1.74 -0.20 -0.77
C ILE A 102 -0.89 0.43 0.32
N PHE A 103 -0.68 -0.28 1.41
CA PHE A 103 0.15 0.18 2.52
C PHE A 103 1.41 -0.66 2.59
N LEU A 104 2.56 0.00 2.58
CA LEU A 104 3.83 -0.60 2.93
C LEU A 104 4.10 -0.36 4.41
N THR A 105 4.42 -1.44 5.12
CA THR A 105 4.76 -1.40 6.54
C THR A 105 6.18 -1.87 6.80
N GLY A 106 6.72 -1.47 7.93
CA GLY A 106 7.93 -2.07 8.51
C GLY A 106 7.97 -1.84 10.01
N ASN A 107 8.41 -2.87 10.75
CA ASN A 107 8.35 -2.93 12.21
C ASN A 107 6.96 -2.50 12.78
N GLY A 108 5.88 -2.87 12.08
CA GLY A 108 4.51 -2.52 12.50
C GLY A 108 4.14 -1.05 12.37
N THR A 109 4.82 -0.28 11.53
CA THR A 109 4.42 1.10 11.21
C THR A 109 4.16 1.22 9.72
N ILE A 110 3.22 2.09 9.31
CA ILE A 110 3.09 2.45 7.90
C ILE A 110 4.28 3.33 7.56
N ILE A 111 5.00 2.89 6.54
CA ILE A 111 6.18 3.56 6.02
C ILE A 111 5.78 4.38 4.80
N ASP A 112 4.89 3.82 3.98
CA ASP A 112 4.34 4.50 2.82
C ASP A 112 2.97 3.94 2.45
N SER A 113 2.25 4.66 1.61
CA SER A 113 1.03 4.16 0.99
C SER A 113 0.81 4.73 -0.40
N HIS A 114 0.30 3.89 -1.29
CA HIS A 114 -0.24 4.30 -2.58
C HIS A 114 -1.76 4.33 -2.51
N ILE A 115 -2.40 5.39 -3.00
CA ILE A 115 -3.86 5.49 -3.10
C ILE A 115 -4.25 5.93 -4.51
N ASP A 116 -5.22 5.24 -5.11
CA ASP A 116 -5.79 5.64 -6.40
C ASP A 116 -7.25 5.16 -6.53
N LYS A 117 -7.92 5.60 -7.60
CA LYS A 117 -9.27 5.17 -7.93
C LYS A 117 -9.29 3.71 -8.33
N THR A 118 -10.28 2.98 -7.82
CA THR A 118 -10.48 1.60 -8.23
C THR A 118 -10.85 1.54 -9.71
N PRO A 119 -10.17 0.69 -10.51
CA PRO A 119 -10.60 0.42 -11.87
C PRO A 119 -12.03 -0.11 -11.91
N LYS A 120 -12.62 -0.16 -13.11
CA LYS A 120 -13.85 -0.94 -13.30
C LYS A 120 -13.63 -2.37 -12.82
N LEU A 121 -14.71 -3.01 -12.37
CA LEU A 121 -14.72 -4.40 -11.92
C LEU A 121 -14.37 -5.34 -13.10
N ASP A 122 -13.08 -5.43 -13.38
CA ASP A 122 -12.43 -6.18 -14.44
C ASP A 122 -11.13 -6.75 -13.90
N LYS A 123 -10.94 -8.06 -14.11
CA LYS A 123 -9.84 -8.82 -13.53
C LYS A 123 -8.48 -8.23 -13.91
N LEU A 124 -8.26 -7.99 -15.20
CA LEU A 124 -6.96 -7.56 -15.70
C LEU A 124 -6.64 -6.13 -15.25
N ALA A 125 -7.65 -5.25 -15.26
CA ALA A 125 -7.49 -3.88 -14.80
C ALA A 125 -7.11 -3.82 -13.31
N ILE A 126 -7.79 -4.59 -12.46
CA ILE A 126 -7.51 -4.61 -11.02
C ILE A 126 -6.16 -5.29 -10.74
N GLN A 127 -5.85 -6.43 -11.37
CA GLN A 127 -4.55 -7.09 -11.22
C GLN A 127 -3.40 -6.17 -11.64
N SER A 128 -3.55 -5.46 -12.76
CA SER A 128 -2.54 -4.51 -13.24
C SER A 128 -2.36 -3.34 -12.26
N ALA A 129 -3.46 -2.78 -11.75
CA ALA A 129 -3.40 -1.69 -10.78
C ALA A 129 -2.74 -2.13 -9.46
N LEU A 130 -3.20 -3.23 -8.86
CA LEU A 130 -2.62 -3.69 -7.58
C LEU A 130 -1.17 -4.15 -7.74
N GLY A 131 -0.88 -4.93 -8.79
CA GLY A 131 0.46 -5.47 -9.04
C GLY A 131 1.49 -4.37 -9.33
N ALA A 132 1.22 -3.47 -10.28
CA ALA A 132 2.19 -2.46 -10.69
C ALA A 132 2.51 -1.48 -9.56
N ASN A 133 1.49 -0.98 -8.85
CA ASN A 133 1.70 0.00 -7.77
C ASN A 133 2.32 -0.65 -6.52
N THR A 134 2.09 -1.95 -6.29
CA THR A 134 2.80 -2.68 -5.22
C THR A 134 4.29 -2.83 -5.56
N ILE A 135 4.62 -3.15 -6.82
CA ILE A 135 6.01 -3.27 -7.29
C ILE A 135 6.72 -1.91 -7.24
N GLU A 136 6.04 -0.82 -7.59
CA GLU A 136 6.59 0.53 -7.49
C GLU A 136 7.02 0.86 -6.05
N LEU A 137 6.18 0.54 -5.06
CA LEU A 137 6.53 0.65 -3.64
C LEU A 137 7.74 -0.23 -3.29
N TYR A 138 7.86 -1.44 -3.85
CA TYR A 138 9.03 -2.28 -3.59
C TYR A 138 10.32 -1.65 -4.11
N GLU A 139 10.29 -1.16 -5.35
CA GLU A 139 11.43 -0.54 -6.01
C GLU A 139 11.88 0.75 -5.31
N GLU A 140 10.92 1.50 -4.77
CA GLU A 140 11.22 2.68 -3.95
C GLU A 140 12.04 2.30 -2.71
N TYR A 141 11.60 1.26 -1.99
CA TYR A 141 12.19 0.83 -0.71
C TYR A 141 13.26 -0.27 -0.81
N GLY A 142 13.72 -0.62 -2.02
CA GLY A 142 14.74 -1.65 -2.23
C GLY A 142 14.29 -3.05 -1.79
N LEU A 143 13.00 -3.33 -1.89
CA LEU A 143 12.41 -4.64 -1.68
C LEU A 143 12.39 -5.41 -3.00
N ALA A 144 12.60 -6.73 -2.94
CA ALA A 144 12.40 -7.61 -4.09
C ALA A 144 11.02 -8.27 -4.06
N VAL A 145 10.62 -8.70 -2.86
CA VAL A 145 9.34 -9.34 -2.56
C VAL A 145 9.07 -9.20 -1.06
N VAL A 146 7.81 -9.34 -0.67
CA VAL A 146 7.39 -9.50 0.73
C VAL A 146 6.82 -10.91 0.93
N ASP A 147 6.91 -11.41 2.16
CA ASP A 147 6.46 -12.76 2.46
C ASP A 147 4.95 -12.92 2.25
N SER A 148 4.15 -11.90 2.55
CA SER A 148 2.71 -11.97 2.30
C SER A 148 2.08 -10.61 2.01
N ILE A 149 0.90 -10.63 1.39
CA ILE A 149 0.00 -9.48 1.24
C ILE A 149 -1.29 -9.80 1.98
N MET A 150 -1.74 -8.95 2.90
CA MET A 150 -3.11 -9.03 3.42
C MET A 150 -4.07 -8.30 2.48
N LEU A 151 -5.11 -8.99 2.03
CA LEU A 151 -6.06 -8.44 1.05
C LEU A 151 -7.42 -8.20 1.71
N LEU A 152 -7.80 -6.93 1.78
CA LEU A 152 -8.97 -6.41 2.45
C LEU A 152 -9.86 -5.68 1.45
N GLY A 153 -11.18 -5.78 1.60
CA GLY A 153 -12.07 -5.07 0.71
C GLY A 153 -13.44 -5.68 0.52
N GLU A 154 -14.07 -5.22 -0.54
CA GLU A 154 -15.33 -5.74 -1.08
C GLU A 154 -15.12 -7.11 -1.72
N TYR A 155 -16.03 -8.04 -1.44
CA TYR A 155 -15.95 -9.44 -1.88
C TYR A 155 -15.82 -9.56 -3.40
N GLU A 156 -16.58 -8.78 -4.17
CA GLU A 156 -16.54 -8.85 -5.64
C GLU A 156 -15.16 -8.46 -6.21
N TYR A 157 -14.48 -7.49 -5.59
CA TYR A 157 -13.15 -7.01 -6.00
C TYR A 157 -12.04 -7.99 -5.62
N ILE A 158 -12.18 -8.71 -4.51
CA ILE A 158 -11.22 -9.75 -4.16
C ILE A 158 -11.48 -11.00 -5.00
N LYS A 159 -12.75 -11.36 -5.22
CA LYS A 159 -13.17 -12.55 -5.96
C LYS A 159 -12.72 -12.52 -7.41
N ILE A 160 -12.81 -11.37 -8.05
CA ILE A 160 -12.41 -11.24 -9.46
C ILE A 160 -10.90 -11.48 -9.66
N LEU A 161 -10.08 -11.36 -8.61
CA LEU A 161 -8.64 -11.63 -8.67
C LEU A 161 -8.33 -13.13 -8.70
N GLU A 162 -9.24 -14.00 -8.22
CA GLU A 162 -9.05 -15.45 -8.17
C GLU A 162 -8.76 -16.02 -9.57
N ASN A 163 -7.63 -16.73 -9.69
CA ASN A 163 -7.25 -17.50 -10.86
C ASN A 163 -7.89 -18.89 -10.87
N GLU A 164 -8.14 -19.43 -9.68
CA GLU A 164 -8.84 -20.69 -9.46
C GLU A 164 -9.83 -20.48 -8.32
N LYS A 165 -10.93 -21.23 -8.32
CA LYS A 165 -11.95 -21.09 -7.29
C LYS A 165 -11.41 -21.58 -5.95
N THR A 166 -11.39 -20.70 -4.95
CA THR A 166 -11.01 -21.02 -3.57
C THR A 166 -12.15 -20.70 -2.60
N ASP A 167 -11.93 -20.97 -1.32
CA ASP A 167 -12.83 -20.52 -0.25
C ASP A 167 -12.56 -19.06 0.18
N MET A 168 -11.60 -18.37 -0.47
CA MET A 168 -11.21 -16.97 -0.24
C MET A 168 -11.03 -16.58 1.24
N LYS A 169 -10.45 -17.47 2.03
CA LYS A 169 -10.19 -17.23 3.46
C LYS A 169 -8.87 -17.84 3.89
N GLY A 170 -8.24 -17.20 4.87
CA GLY A 170 -6.97 -17.65 5.43
C GLY A 170 -5.79 -17.35 4.52
N THR A 171 -4.69 -18.06 4.78
CA THR A 171 -3.44 -17.92 4.02
C THR A 171 -3.44 -18.81 2.78
N MET A 172 -3.16 -18.23 1.62
CA MET A 172 -3.16 -18.90 0.31
C MET A 172 -1.94 -18.50 -0.52
N PRO A 173 -1.48 -19.34 -1.47
CA PRO A 173 -0.41 -18.96 -2.40
C PRO A 173 -0.78 -17.71 -3.23
N ALA A 174 0.12 -16.73 -3.29
CA ALA A 174 -0.14 -15.46 -3.98
C ALA A 174 -0.40 -15.61 -5.49
N ILE A 175 0.10 -16.69 -6.09
CA ILE A 175 -0.14 -17.04 -7.49
C ILE A 175 -1.63 -17.25 -7.81
N LEU A 176 -2.45 -17.60 -6.83
CA LEU A 176 -3.90 -17.74 -7.00
C LEU A 176 -4.60 -16.39 -7.22
N PHE A 177 -3.94 -15.27 -6.90
CA PHE A 177 -4.50 -13.91 -7.01
C PHE A 177 -3.67 -12.99 -7.91
N SER A 178 -2.57 -13.49 -8.49
CA SER A 178 -1.57 -12.70 -9.24
C SER A 178 -0.96 -11.57 -8.43
N MET A 179 -0.70 -11.80 -7.15
CA MET A 179 -0.12 -10.81 -6.24
C MET A 179 1.41 -10.94 -6.16
N PRO A 180 2.16 -9.83 -6.03
CA PRO A 180 3.63 -9.84 -5.96
C PRO A 180 4.12 -10.14 -4.53
N SER A 181 3.79 -11.31 -4.00
CA SER A 181 4.23 -11.83 -2.70
C SER A 181 4.42 -13.35 -2.75
N LEU A 182 4.86 -13.99 -1.66
CA LEU A 182 4.82 -15.45 -1.56
C LEU A 182 3.40 -15.93 -1.27
N ASP A 183 2.79 -15.36 -0.23
CA ASP A 183 1.42 -15.69 0.19
C ASP A 183 0.48 -14.47 0.11
N VAL A 184 -0.82 -14.73 0.07
CA VAL A 184 -1.88 -13.75 0.32
C VAL A 184 -2.69 -14.23 1.51
N TYR A 185 -2.96 -13.34 2.46
CA TYR A 185 -3.87 -13.59 3.56
C TYR A 185 -5.17 -12.84 3.34
N ILE A 186 -6.30 -13.56 3.37
CA ILE A 186 -7.64 -12.99 3.19
C ILE A 186 -8.46 -13.26 4.45
N PRO A 187 -8.76 -12.25 5.28
CA PRO A 187 -9.70 -12.44 6.38
C PRO A 187 -11.09 -12.85 5.84
N PRO A 188 -11.89 -13.59 6.62
CA PRO A 188 -13.22 -14.00 6.19
C PRO A 188 -14.15 -12.82 5.90
N PHE A 189 -15.08 -13.04 4.97
CA PHE A 189 -16.06 -12.03 4.60
C PHE A 189 -17.27 -12.05 5.52
N VAL A 190 -17.74 -10.86 5.90
CA VAL A 190 -19.06 -10.66 6.49
C VAL A 190 -20.11 -10.78 5.37
N ASN A 191 -20.88 -11.87 5.39
CA ASN A 191 -21.98 -12.14 4.45
C ASN A 191 -21.58 -11.97 2.96
N ASP A 192 -20.37 -12.41 2.60
CA ASP A 192 -19.80 -12.23 1.24
C ASP A 192 -19.81 -10.76 0.77
N LYS A 193 -19.67 -9.80 1.69
CA LYS A 193 -19.61 -8.36 1.36
C LYS A 193 -18.25 -7.75 1.68
N PHE A 194 -17.83 -7.77 2.93
CA PHE A 194 -16.63 -7.05 3.37
C PHE A 194 -15.87 -7.86 4.42
N ASN A 195 -14.54 -7.94 4.31
CA ASN A 195 -13.71 -8.61 5.32
C ASN A 195 -12.99 -7.66 6.29
N HIS A 196 -12.80 -6.39 5.89
CA HIS A 196 -12.12 -5.38 6.70
C HIS A 196 -12.89 -5.00 7.98
N LEU A 197 -14.21 -5.26 8.01
CA LEU A 197 -15.05 -5.03 9.18
C LEU A 197 -14.59 -5.84 10.41
N LEU A 198 -14.09 -7.05 10.19
CA LEU A 198 -13.60 -7.92 11.28
C LEU A 198 -12.35 -7.35 11.95
N LEU A 199 -11.62 -6.43 11.32
CA LEU A 199 -10.41 -5.85 11.92
C LEU A 199 -10.72 -4.92 13.08
N TYR A 200 -11.92 -4.32 13.10
CA TYR A 200 -12.31 -3.39 14.16
C TYR A 200 -12.57 -4.08 15.51
N THR A 201 -12.81 -5.40 15.51
CA THR A 201 -13.16 -6.15 16.73
C THR A 201 -11.97 -6.80 17.41
N LEU A 202 -10.85 -6.93 16.71
CA LEU A 202 -9.69 -7.67 17.23
C LEU A 202 -9.03 -7.00 18.44
N ASP A 203 -9.27 -5.70 18.64
CA ASP A 203 -8.77 -4.92 19.79
C ASP A 203 -9.71 -4.94 20.99
N LEU A 204 -10.92 -5.45 20.82
CA LEU A 204 -11.86 -5.51 21.91
C LEU A 204 -11.40 -6.57 22.92
N GLU A 205 -11.58 -6.28 24.20
CA GLU A 205 -11.56 -7.32 25.21
C GLU A 205 -12.78 -8.22 25.02
N ASP A 206 -12.70 -9.46 25.48
CA ASP A 206 -13.83 -10.39 25.41
C ASP A 206 -15.06 -9.81 26.13
N ASN A 207 -16.26 -10.19 25.69
CA ASN A 207 -17.54 -9.62 26.10
C ASN A 207 -17.73 -8.14 25.73
N ASN A 208 -16.95 -7.58 24.82
CA ASN A 208 -17.22 -6.28 24.23
C ASN A 208 -17.68 -6.43 22.78
N ALA A 209 -18.40 -5.43 22.28
CA ALA A 209 -18.85 -5.42 20.89
C ALA A 209 -18.64 -4.07 20.23
N ILE A 210 -18.63 -4.06 18.91
CA ILE A 210 -18.65 -2.84 18.10
C ILE A 210 -19.78 -2.91 17.07
N ILE A 211 -20.46 -1.80 16.88
CA ILE A 211 -21.40 -1.60 15.77
C ILE A 211 -20.66 -0.90 14.64
N VAL A 212 -20.62 -1.54 13.47
CA VAL A 212 -20.06 -0.99 12.23
C VAL A 212 -21.05 -1.25 11.11
N ASP A 213 -21.46 -0.17 10.42
CA ASP A 213 -22.53 -0.18 9.42
C ASP A 213 -23.78 -0.89 9.97
N ASP A 214 -24.28 -1.91 9.27
CA ASP A 214 -25.45 -2.69 9.65
C ASP A 214 -25.07 -3.96 10.42
N TYR A 215 -23.95 -3.97 11.15
CA TYR A 215 -23.46 -5.16 11.85
C TYR A 215 -23.08 -4.86 13.30
N LEU A 216 -23.49 -5.75 14.21
CA LEU A 216 -22.95 -5.86 15.57
C LEU A 216 -21.92 -6.98 15.56
N LEU A 217 -20.68 -6.65 15.88
CA LEU A 217 -19.62 -7.64 15.98
C LEU A 217 -19.21 -7.78 17.46
N VAL A 218 -19.44 -8.97 18.00
CA VAL A 218 -19.18 -9.32 19.41
C VAL A 218 -17.86 -10.07 19.50
N LYS A 219 -16.98 -9.60 20.38
CA LYS A 219 -15.69 -10.22 20.65
C LYS A 219 -15.81 -11.19 21.83
N ASN A 220 -15.53 -12.46 21.55
CA ASN A 220 -15.36 -13.56 22.50
C ASN A 220 -14.06 -14.31 22.15
N ASP A 221 -13.90 -15.58 22.54
CA ASP A 221 -12.85 -16.48 22.02
C ASP A 221 -12.79 -16.47 20.47
N THR A 222 -13.95 -16.28 19.83
CA THR A 222 -14.15 -16.01 18.40
C THR A 222 -14.87 -14.68 18.19
N ILE A 223 -15.05 -14.26 16.94
CA ILE A 223 -15.89 -13.09 16.62
C ILE A 223 -17.27 -13.58 16.16
N ASP A 224 -18.32 -13.18 16.87
CA ASP A 224 -19.70 -13.39 16.44
C ASP A 224 -20.20 -12.12 15.72
N VAL A 225 -20.71 -12.26 14.50
CA VAL A 225 -21.14 -11.17 13.64
C VAL A 225 -22.64 -11.27 13.40
N TYR A 226 -23.38 -10.28 13.88
CA TYR A 226 -24.83 -10.21 13.79
C TYR A 226 -25.26 -9.09 12.86
N GLU A 227 -26.15 -9.39 11.91
CA GLU A 227 -26.76 -8.37 11.06
C GLU A 227 -27.84 -7.57 11.82
N ILE A 228 -27.82 -6.25 11.66
CA ILE A 228 -28.76 -5.29 12.21
C ILE A 228 -29.68 -4.83 11.07
N LYS A 229 -30.99 -5.02 11.24
CA LYS A 229 -32.00 -4.64 10.27
C LYS A 229 -33.12 -3.89 10.97
N ASN A 230 -33.39 -2.66 10.54
CA ASN A 230 -34.41 -1.78 11.16
C ASN A 230 -34.23 -1.59 12.68
N GLY A 231 -32.99 -1.62 13.19
CA GLY A 231 -32.68 -1.51 14.62
C GLY A 231 -32.81 -2.81 15.41
N TYR A 232 -33.01 -3.95 14.74
CA TYR A 232 -33.13 -5.27 15.36
C TYR A 232 -32.02 -6.21 14.87
N ILE A 233 -31.49 -7.00 15.79
CA ILE A 233 -30.60 -8.14 15.55
C ILE A 233 -31.46 -9.40 15.43
N GLU A 234 -31.22 -10.21 14.39
CA GLU A 234 -31.97 -11.44 14.11
C GLU A 234 -33.50 -11.24 14.09
N GLY A 235 -33.97 -10.02 13.77
CA GLY A 235 -35.38 -9.65 13.76
C GLY A 235 -36.10 -9.65 15.11
N GLN A 236 -35.41 -9.93 16.22
CA GLN A 236 -36.04 -10.14 17.53
C GLN A 236 -35.45 -9.29 18.65
N ILE A 237 -34.17 -8.92 18.57
CA ILE A 237 -33.44 -8.25 19.64
C ILE A 237 -33.24 -6.79 19.25
N GLU A 238 -33.90 -5.85 19.93
CA GLU A 238 -33.60 -4.42 19.76
C GLU A 238 -32.13 -4.14 20.08
N ILE A 239 -31.45 -3.37 19.22
CA ILE A 239 -30.03 -3.04 19.39
C ILE A 239 -29.75 -2.37 20.75
N SER A 240 -30.72 -1.60 21.28
CA SER A 240 -30.65 -0.99 22.61
C SER A 240 -30.57 -2.00 23.75
N LYS A 241 -31.06 -3.23 23.54
CA LYS A 241 -31.04 -4.35 24.48
C LYS A 241 -29.87 -5.31 24.25
N ALA A 242 -29.05 -5.10 23.21
CA ALA A 242 -27.96 -5.99 22.87
C ALA A 242 -26.99 -6.18 24.04
N LYS A 243 -26.67 -5.11 24.77
CA LYS A 243 -25.74 -5.16 25.91
C LYS A 243 -26.19 -6.16 26.97
N GLU A 244 -27.45 -6.10 27.37
CA GLU A 244 -28.05 -7.03 28.34
C GLU A 244 -28.17 -8.43 27.75
N LYS A 245 -28.68 -8.55 26.52
CA LYS A 245 -28.99 -9.82 25.87
C LYS A 245 -27.76 -10.70 25.62
N PHE A 246 -26.65 -10.08 25.23
CA PHE A 246 -25.39 -10.77 24.96
C PHE A 246 -24.41 -10.74 26.15
N GLY A 247 -24.81 -10.15 27.29
CA GLY A 247 -23.96 -10.06 28.48
C GLY A 247 -22.68 -9.23 28.27
N LEU A 248 -22.79 -8.13 27.53
CA LEU A 248 -21.63 -7.34 27.10
C LEU A 248 -21.23 -6.29 28.15
N ASP A 249 -19.93 -6.12 28.32
CA ASP A 249 -19.35 -5.07 29.16
C ASP A 249 -19.53 -3.70 28.51
N ASN A 250 -19.25 -3.60 27.20
CA ASN A 250 -19.44 -2.38 26.41
C ASN A 250 -19.86 -2.67 24.98
N ILE A 251 -20.55 -1.70 24.38
CA ILE A 251 -20.81 -1.63 22.94
C ILE A 251 -20.24 -0.32 22.43
N TYR A 252 -19.31 -0.43 21.50
CA TYR A 252 -18.64 0.68 20.86
C TYR A 252 -19.27 0.99 19.50
N THR A 253 -19.03 2.21 19.01
CA THR A 253 -19.19 2.59 17.61
C THR A 253 -17.83 2.86 16.99
N LYS A 254 -17.76 2.88 15.65
CA LYS A 254 -16.56 3.29 14.91
C LYS A 254 -16.01 4.64 15.37
N GLU A 255 -16.89 5.61 15.65
CA GLU A 255 -16.52 6.94 16.14
C GLU A 255 -15.94 6.89 17.56
N SER A 256 -16.51 6.05 18.43
CA SER A 256 -16.09 5.98 19.83
C SER A 256 -14.70 5.35 20.01
N LEU A 257 -14.32 4.41 19.15
CA LEU A 257 -13.04 3.71 19.23
C LEU A 257 -11.90 4.46 18.51
N GLN A 258 -12.21 5.49 17.73
CA GLN A 258 -11.25 6.20 16.87
C GLN A 258 -10.37 5.23 16.06
N VAL A 259 -10.89 4.03 15.72
CA VAL A 259 -10.12 3.01 14.99
C VAL A 259 -10.00 3.48 13.55
N ASP A 260 -8.85 4.08 13.28
CA ASP A 260 -8.41 4.41 11.94
C ASP A 260 -7.49 3.27 11.48
N LEU A 261 -7.98 2.41 10.58
CA LEU A 261 -7.22 1.30 10.01
C LEU A 261 -5.91 1.80 9.37
N SER A 262 -5.91 3.01 8.80
CA SER A 262 -4.72 3.65 8.23
C SER A 262 -3.75 4.22 9.27
N LYS A 263 -4.17 4.38 10.54
CA LYS A 263 -3.28 4.78 11.65
C LYS A 263 -2.90 3.61 12.55
N ASN A 264 -3.64 2.50 12.49
CA ASN A 264 -3.39 1.28 13.26
C ASN A 264 -2.55 0.26 12.47
N ALA A 265 -1.49 0.74 11.81
CA ALA A 265 -0.52 -0.07 11.08
C ALA A 265 0.00 -1.25 11.90
N PHE A 266 0.35 -1.01 13.16
CA PHE A 266 0.91 -2.03 14.06
C PHE A 266 -0.05 -3.18 14.26
N LYS A 267 -1.36 -2.90 14.25
CA LYS A 267 -2.40 -3.89 14.52
C LYS A 267 -2.62 -4.78 13.30
N ILE A 268 -2.83 -4.17 12.14
CA ILE A 268 -2.93 -4.88 10.86
C ILE A 268 -1.66 -5.71 10.62
N TYR A 269 -0.50 -5.11 10.91
CA TYR A 269 0.79 -5.77 10.86
C TYR A 269 0.92 -6.91 11.88
N SER A 270 0.43 -6.75 13.10
CA SER A 270 0.47 -7.79 14.13
C SER A 270 -0.44 -8.97 13.78
N ILE A 271 -1.60 -8.72 13.16
CA ILE A 271 -2.49 -9.76 12.63
C ILE A 271 -1.77 -10.53 11.52
N PHE A 272 -1.10 -9.79 10.65
CA PHE A 272 -0.31 -10.30 9.55
C PHE A 272 0.93 -11.12 10.00
N ARG A 273 1.58 -10.75 11.11
CA ARG A 273 2.76 -11.45 11.67
C ARG A 273 2.40 -12.59 12.63
N GLN A 274 1.41 -12.38 13.50
CA GLN A 274 0.95 -13.36 14.48
C GLN A 274 -0.09 -14.29 13.86
N ARG A 275 0.19 -14.76 12.62
CA ARG A 275 -0.69 -15.57 11.76
C ARG A 275 -1.48 -16.57 12.62
N ASN A 276 -0.80 -17.40 13.41
CA ASN A 276 -1.43 -18.42 14.24
C ASN A 276 -2.43 -17.94 15.32
N LYS A 277 -2.30 -16.73 15.88
CA LYS A 277 -3.15 -16.26 17.01
C LYS A 277 -4.45 -15.65 16.52
N TYR A 278 -4.40 -14.77 15.52
CA TYR A 278 -5.57 -14.05 15.01
C TYR A 278 -6.27 -14.77 13.87
N GLU A 279 -5.55 -15.61 13.10
CA GLU A 279 -6.14 -16.45 12.06
C GLU A 279 -7.21 -17.37 12.64
N TYR A 280 -6.96 -17.97 13.82
CA TYR A 280 -7.98 -18.76 14.52
C TYR A 280 -9.25 -17.95 14.82
N GLN A 281 -9.13 -16.74 15.35
CA GLN A 281 -10.30 -15.93 15.74
C GLN A 281 -11.11 -15.47 14.51
N LEU A 282 -10.42 -15.09 13.45
CA LEU A 282 -11.03 -14.61 12.22
C LEU A 282 -11.65 -15.76 11.42
N GLU A 283 -10.92 -16.85 11.18
CA GLU A 283 -11.40 -18.02 10.42
C GLU A 283 -12.60 -18.72 11.07
N ASN A 284 -12.69 -18.67 12.39
CA ASN A 284 -13.81 -19.22 13.16
C ASN A 284 -14.87 -18.18 13.51
N ALA A 285 -14.85 -17.01 12.87
CA ALA A 285 -15.91 -16.02 13.02
C ALA A 285 -17.26 -16.62 12.61
N LYS A 286 -18.30 -16.42 13.43
CA LYS A 286 -19.65 -16.94 13.21
C LYS A 286 -20.56 -15.84 12.72
N PHE A 287 -21.24 -16.08 11.61
CA PHE A 287 -22.11 -15.09 10.97
C PHE A 287 -23.57 -15.46 11.19
N HIS A 288 -24.31 -14.53 11.77
CA HIS A 288 -25.72 -14.65 12.11
C HIS A 288 -26.51 -13.64 11.27
N LYS A 289 -27.31 -14.12 10.32
CA LYS A 289 -28.10 -13.28 9.41
C LYS A 289 -29.43 -12.91 10.05
N ALA A 290 -29.94 -11.72 9.74
CA ALA A 290 -31.30 -11.36 10.10
C ALA A 290 -32.27 -11.95 9.08
N ASP A 291 -33.20 -12.79 9.55
CA ASP A 291 -34.29 -13.32 8.72
C ASP A 291 -35.13 -12.20 8.04
#